data_AF-A0A6A0H3L1-F1
#
_entry.id   AF-A0A6A0H3L1-F1
#
_cell.length_a   1.000
_cell.length_b   1.000
_cell.length_c   1.000
_cell.angle_alpha   90.00
_cell.angle_beta   90.00
_cell.angle_gamma   90.00
#
_symmetry.space_group_name_H-M   'P 1'
#
loop_
_entity.id
_entity.type
_entity.pdbx_description
1 polymer ?
#
loop_
_entity_poly.entity_id
_entity_poly.type
_entity_poly.pdbx_seq_one_letter_code
_entity_poly.pdbx_strand_id
1 'polypeptide(L)'
;MSVPKRQCSSINKNKCYNPAPQPAVSLALVQQCEEVHALLAPLRAVPRYRATEVSDSSLHFKMISSNLSKVITMLDEVRREPRKFVCLNNNLDPEHGDNDMILALLQDTYESLYPQPSSFELPPNYRNRFLYLQELQQWRHWRNIVRVVVYSCFALLLLITLTTFWGSKIEALKRHCCRRRGNGHYLVQQQKRLIEFPV
;
A
#
# COMPACT_ATOMS: atom_id res chain seq x y z
N MET A 1 -2.52 6.34 -36.75
CA MET A 1 -3.19 5.17 -36.14
C MET A 1 -4.62 5.57 -35.78
N SER A 2 -5.60 5.07 -36.53
CA SER A 2 -7.02 5.33 -36.33
C SER A 2 -7.58 4.49 -35.19
N VAL A 3 -8.27 5.13 -34.24
CA VAL A 3 -8.92 4.46 -33.11
C VAL A 3 -10.27 3.88 -33.59
N PRO A 4 -10.63 2.63 -33.23
CA PRO A 4 -11.85 2.01 -33.74
C PRO A 4 -13.09 2.60 -33.02
N LYS A 5 -14.13 2.93 -33.80
CA LYS A 5 -15.44 3.35 -33.27
C LYS A 5 -16.19 2.12 -32.75
N ARG A 6 -16.57 2.13 -31.47
CA ARG A 6 -17.51 1.13 -30.91
C ARG A 6 -18.92 1.42 -31.40
N GLN A 7 -19.55 0.43 -32.05
CA GLN A 7 -20.95 0.46 -32.44
C GLN A 7 -21.83 0.25 -31.21
N CYS A 8 -22.73 1.19 -30.88
CA CYS A 8 -23.77 0.96 -29.87
C CYS A 8 -24.94 0.21 -30.50
N SER A 9 -25.42 -0.86 -29.83
CA SER A 9 -26.57 -1.65 -30.29
C SER A 9 -27.91 -0.93 -30.06
N SER A 10 -28.88 -1.22 -30.92
CA SER A 10 -30.07 -0.43 -31.23
C SER A 10 -31.20 -0.41 -30.18
N ILE A 11 -30.96 -0.75 -28.92
CA ILE A 11 -32.07 -1.14 -28.01
C ILE A 11 -32.38 -0.14 -26.87
N ASN A 12 -31.68 1.00 -26.73
CA ASN A 12 -32.10 1.99 -25.72
C ASN A 12 -31.69 3.43 -26.05
N LYS A 13 -32.64 4.27 -26.47
CA LYS A 13 -32.39 5.63 -26.97
C LYS A 13 -32.04 6.68 -25.89
N ASN A 14 -32.08 6.35 -24.60
CA ASN A 14 -31.97 7.36 -23.53
C ASN A 14 -30.76 7.19 -22.58
N LYS A 15 -29.72 6.44 -22.95
CA LYS A 15 -28.54 6.25 -22.07
C LYS A 15 -27.18 6.21 -22.77
N CYS A 16 -26.97 7.09 -23.75
CA CYS A 16 -25.63 7.51 -24.15
C CYS A 16 -25.42 8.96 -23.70
N TYR A 17 -24.91 9.17 -22.49
CA TYR A 17 -24.16 10.40 -22.22
C TYR A 17 -22.92 10.31 -23.12
N ASN A 18 -22.99 10.97 -24.26
CA ASN A 18 -21.87 11.15 -25.15
C ASN A 18 -21.22 12.45 -24.68
N PRO A 19 -20.18 12.43 -23.81
CA PRO A 19 -19.40 13.64 -23.63
C PRO A 19 -18.85 13.93 -25.02
N ALA A 20 -19.34 14.98 -25.66
CA ALA A 20 -18.66 15.53 -26.83
C ALA A 20 -17.17 15.58 -26.49
N PRO A 21 -16.27 15.16 -27.39
CA PRO A 21 -14.85 15.13 -27.09
C PRO A 21 -14.45 16.52 -26.61
N GLN A 22 -14.23 16.66 -25.31
CA GLN A 22 -13.69 17.87 -24.77
C GLN A 22 -12.33 18.05 -25.46
N PRO A 23 -12.03 19.24 -26.02
CA PRO A 23 -10.75 19.43 -26.68
C PRO A 23 -9.66 19.03 -25.68
N ALA A 24 -8.80 18.12 -26.08
CA ALA A 24 -7.69 17.70 -25.23
C ALA A 24 -6.82 18.93 -24.99
N VAL A 25 -6.87 19.46 -23.76
CA VAL A 25 -6.04 20.58 -23.34
C VAL A 25 -4.60 20.09 -23.35
N SER A 26 -3.87 20.42 -24.42
CA SER A 26 -2.47 20.06 -24.57
C SER A 26 -1.59 21.12 -23.91
N LEU A 27 -0.40 20.73 -23.46
CA LEU A 27 0.57 21.66 -22.91
C LEU A 27 0.88 22.81 -23.91
N ALA A 28 0.95 22.49 -25.20
CA ALA A 28 1.18 23.46 -26.26
C ALA A 28 0.06 24.51 -26.36
N LEU A 29 -1.21 24.11 -26.20
CA LEU A 29 -2.35 25.03 -26.19
C LEU A 29 -2.29 25.99 -25.00
N VAL A 30 -1.92 25.48 -23.83
CA VAL A 30 -1.80 26.29 -22.59
C VAL A 30 -0.63 27.26 -22.70
N GLN A 31 0.50 26.84 -23.27
CA GLN A 31 1.68 27.68 -23.47
C GLN A 31 1.47 28.81 -24.49
N GLN A 32 0.56 28.63 -25.45
CA GLN A 32 0.24 29.65 -26.46
C GLN A 32 -0.86 30.62 -25.99
N CYS A 33 -1.51 30.35 -24.86
CA CYS A 33 -2.58 31.19 -24.35
C CYS A 33 -2.02 32.31 -23.47
N GLU A 34 -2.02 33.53 -24.00
CA GLU A 34 -1.47 34.72 -23.33
C GLU A 34 -2.22 35.04 -22.02
N GLU A 35 -3.54 34.87 -21.98
CA GLU A 35 -4.36 35.07 -20.78
C GLU A 35 -3.97 34.11 -19.64
N VAL A 36 -3.76 32.83 -19.96
CA VAL A 36 -3.33 31.84 -18.98
C VAL A 36 -1.90 32.13 -18.53
N HIS A 37 -1.02 32.53 -19.45
CA HIS A 37 0.33 32.96 -19.12
C HIS A 37 0.34 34.18 -18.18
N ALA A 38 -0.54 35.17 -18.40
CA ALA A 38 -0.69 36.33 -17.53
C ALA A 38 -1.17 35.95 -16.13
N LEU A 39 -2.07 34.97 -16.00
CA LEU A 39 -2.52 34.44 -14.71
C LEU A 39 -1.44 33.61 -13.99
N LEU A 40 -0.58 32.91 -14.74
CA LEU A 40 0.51 32.08 -14.19
C LEU A 40 1.79 32.88 -13.90
N ALA A 41 1.99 34.05 -14.51
CA ALA A 41 3.19 34.88 -14.34
C ALA A 41 3.46 35.25 -12.86
N PRO A 42 2.46 35.65 -12.04
CA PRO A 42 2.67 35.93 -10.62
C PRO A 42 3.06 34.68 -9.82
N LEU A 43 2.52 33.51 -10.19
CA LEU A 43 2.84 32.23 -9.53
C LEU A 43 4.27 31.77 -9.83
N ARG A 44 4.84 32.19 -10.96
CA ARG A 44 6.24 31.92 -11.29
C ARG A 44 7.21 32.77 -10.48
N ALA A 45 6.80 33.98 -10.09
CA ALA A 45 7.59 34.90 -9.28
C ALA A 45 7.63 34.51 -7.79
N VAL A 46 6.65 33.72 -7.34
CA VAL A 46 6.63 33.20 -5.97
C VAL A 46 7.20 31.78 -5.98
N PRO A 47 8.38 31.56 -5.40
CA PRO A 47 8.90 30.20 -5.31
C PRO A 47 7.92 29.36 -4.48
N ARG A 48 7.52 28.19 -5.00
CA ARG A 48 6.58 27.28 -4.35
C ARG A 48 7.01 26.91 -2.91
N TYR A 49 8.32 26.96 -2.66
CA TYR A 49 8.94 26.71 -1.37
C TYR A 49 9.96 27.81 -1.09
N ARG A 50 10.16 28.16 0.18
CA ARG A 50 11.25 29.06 0.59
C ARG A 50 12.59 28.41 0.24
N ALA A 51 13.27 28.95 -0.77
CA ALA A 51 14.60 28.51 -1.16
C ALA A 51 15.61 29.61 -0.85
N THR A 52 16.80 29.21 -0.42
CA THR A 52 17.95 30.12 -0.25
C THR A 52 19.03 29.63 -1.19
N GLU A 53 19.57 30.52 -2.01
CA GLU A 53 20.72 30.20 -2.85
C GLU A 53 21.95 30.14 -1.94
N VAL A 54 22.62 28.99 -1.92
CA VAL A 54 23.83 28.77 -1.13
C VAL A 54 24.98 28.59 -2.09
N SER A 55 26.12 29.23 -1.83
CA SER A 55 27.30 29.16 -2.68
C SER A 55 27.90 27.74 -2.72
N ASP A 56 28.46 27.38 -3.87
CA ASP A 56 29.12 26.08 -4.11
C ASP A 56 30.25 25.79 -3.14
N SER A 57 30.87 26.82 -2.56
CA SER A 57 31.93 26.69 -1.55
C SER A 57 31.47 26.00 -0.26
N SER A 58 30.16 25.87 -0.04
CA SER A 58 29.56 25.17 1.11
C SER A 58 29.27 23.70 0.85
N LEU A 59 29.54 23.23 -0.37
CA LEU A 59 29.15 21.92 -0.86
C LEU A 59 30.38 21.12 -1.31
N HIS A 60 30.48 19.88 -0.84
CA HIS A 60 31.38 18.87 -1.40
C HIS A 60 30.59 17.99 -2.35
N PHE A 61 30.88 18.06 -3.65
CA PHE A 61 30.36 17.11 -4.63
C PHE A 61 31.45 16.11 -4.98
N LYS A 62 31.27 14.84 -4.61
CA LYS A 62 32.27 13.80 -4.85
C LYS A 62 31.62 12.57 -5.47
N MET A 63 32.22 12.09 -6.56
CA MET A 63 31.82 10.84 -7.21
C MET A 63 32.68 9.70 -6.66
N ILE A 64 32.05 8.64 -6.17
CA ILE A 64 32.71 7.45 -5.66
C ILE A 64 33.14 6.60 -6.87
N SER A 65 34.43 6.28 -6.94
CA SER A 65 35.00 5.41 -7.97
C SER A 65 35.20 3.98 -7.47
N SER A 66 35.28 3.02 -8.39
CA SER A 66 35.57 1.59 -8.09
C SER A 66 36.98 1.32 -7.55
N ASN A 67 37.87 2.32 -7.52
CA ASN A 67 39.23 2.18 -6.99
C ASN A 67 39.26 2.54 -5.49
N LEU A 68 39.53 1.54 -4.64
CA LEU A 68 39.55 1.70 -3.19
C LEU A 68 40.47 2.83 -2.70
N SER A 69 41.70 2.91 -3.21
CA SER A 69 42.67 3.93 -2.79
C SER A 69 42.18 5.35 -3.08
N LYS A 70 41.52 5.56 -4.22
CA LYS A 70 40.92 6.86 -4.55
C LYS A 70 39.79 7.22 -3.59
N VAL A 71 38.95 6.25 -3.21
CA VAL A 71 37.85 6.47 -2.26
C VAL A 71 38.38 6.84 -0.88
N ILE A 72 39.41 6.15 -0.38
CA ILE A 72 40.01 6.47 0.94
C ILE A 72 40.52 7.90 0.96
N THR A 73 41.30 8.32 -0.03
CA THR A 73 41.84 9.69 -0.11
C THR A 73 40.72 10.73 -0.18
N MET A 74 39.66 10.45 -0.95
CA MET A 74 38.51 11.33 -1.07
C MET A 74 37.72 11.45 0.26
N LEU A 75 37.55 10.35 1.00
CA LEU A 75 36.88 10.37 2.31
C LEU A 75 37.71 11.10 3.36
N ASP A 76 39.03 10.97 3.30
CA ASP A 76 39.95 11.71 4.16
C ASP A 76 39.90 13.22 3.88
N GLU A 77 39.79 13.62 2.61
CA GLU A 77 39.60 15.03 2.22
C GLU A 77 38.29 15.61 2.81
N VAL A 78 37.20 14.84 2.76
CA VAL A 78 35.90 15.24 3.35
C VAL A 78 36.00 15.40 4.86
N ARG A 79 36.78 14.55 5.54
CA ARG A 79 37.03 14.68 6.99
C ARG A 79 37.91 15.88 7.32
N ARG A 80 38.94 16.14 6.51
CA ARG A 80 39.88 17.25 6.72
C ARG A 80 39.22 18.62 6.55
N GLU A 81 38.35 18.75 5.56
CA GLU A 81 37.63 19.99 5.26
C GLU A 81 36.11 19.79 5.34
N PRO A 82 35.50 19.83 6.53
CA PRO A 82 34.07 19.64 6.66
C PRO A 82 33.30 20.79 6.01
N ARG A 83 32.40 20.45 5.09
CA ARG A 83 31.47 21.39 4.44
C ARG A 83 30.06 21.13 4.95
N LYS A 84 29.19 22.14 4.82
CA LYS A 84 27.80 22.04 5.28
C LYS A 84 27.02 20.95 4.54
N PHE A 85 27.28 20.80 3.25
CA PHE A 85 26.64 19.79 2.41
C PHE A 85 27.69 18.86 1.81
N VAL A 86 27.47 17.56 1.92
CA VAL A 86 28.30 16.54 1.26
C VAL A 86 27.37 15.71 0.37
N CYS A 87 27.59 15.77 -0.94
CA CYS A 87 26.88 15.00 -1.94
C CYS A 87 27.83 13.92 -2.46
N LEU A 88 27.51 12.67 -2.13
CA LEU A 88 28.23 11.50 -2.62
C LEU A 88 27.40 10.81 -3.69
N ASN A 89 27.93 10.74 -4.91
CA ASN A 89 27.31 9.96 -5.98
C ASN A 89 28.01 8.62 -6.13
N ASN A 90 27.25 7.53 -6.19
CA ASN A 90 27.78 6.19 -6.39
C ASN A 90 28.01 5.95 -7.89
N ASN A 91 29.27 5.88 -8.32
CA ASN A 91 29.69 5.55 -9.69
C ASN A 91 30.62 4.32 -9.70
N LEU A 92 30.21 3.27 -8.99
CA LEU A 92 30.89 1.99 -8.94
C LEU A 92 30.59 1.14 -10.19
N ASP A 93 31.62 0.47 -10.69
CA ASP A 93 31.49 -0.54 -11.73
C ASP A 93 30.98 -1.83 -11.10
N PRO A 94 29.82 -2.37 -11.51
CA PRO A 94 29.17 -3.48 -10.80
C PRO A 94 29.99 -4.77 -10.75
N GLU A 95 30.93 -4.95 -11.69
CA GLU A 95 31.79 -6.13 -11.83
C GLU A 95 33.08 -6.05 -10.98
N HIS A 96 33.36 -4.93 -10.31
CA HIS A 96 34.61 -4.76 -9.57
C HIS A 96 34.55 -5.43 -8.19
N GLY A 97 35.54 -6.28 -7.88
CA GLY A 97 35.58 -7.05 -6.62
C GLY A 97 35.73 -6.22 -5.34
N ASP A 98 36.12 -4.94 -5.43
CA ASP A 98 36.36 -4.08 -4.26
C ASP A 98 35.09 -3.35 -3.79
N ASN A 99 33.97 -3.51 -4.51
CA ASN A 99 32.72 -2.79 -4.25
C ASN A 99 32.19 -3.01 -2.83
N ASP A 100 32.23 -4.25 -2.33
CA ASP A 100 31.76 -4.58 -0.98
C ASP A 100 32.62 -3.88 0.09
N MET A 101 33.94 -3.81 -0.15
CA MET A 101 34.86 -3.13 0.76
C MET A 101 34.65 -1.61 0.73
N ILE A 102 34.42 -1.03 -0.46
CA ILE A 102 34.11 0.39 -0.62
C ILE A 102 32.79 0.74 0.09
N LEU A 103 31.76 -0.10 -0.04
CA LEU A 103 30.48 0.08 0.64
C LEU A 103 30.61 0.02 2.16
N ALA A 104 31.38 -0.94 2.69
CA ALA A 104 31.65 -1.04 4.12
C ALA A 104 32.41 0.18 4.64
N LEU A 105 33.42 0.66 3.91
CA LEU A 105 34.19 1.85 4.26
C LEU A 105 33.33 3.12 4.26
N LEU A 106 32.43 3.26 3.28
CA LEU A 106 31.48 4.36 3.22
C LEU A 106 30.55 4.33 4.43
N GLN A 107 29.99 3.17 4.77
CA GLN A 107 29.12 3.02 5.92
C GLN A 107 29.84 3.40 7.23
N ASP A 108 31.04 2.89 7.48
CA ASP A 108 31.87 3.24 8.64
C ASP A 108 32.18 4.75 8.70
N THR A 109 32.38 5.37 7.54
CA THR A 109 32.60 6.82 7.46
C THR A 109 31.33 7.62 7.77
N TYR A 110 30.17 7.18 7.30
CA TYR A 110 28.90 7.83 7.64
C TYR A 110 28.57 7.67 9.13
N GLU A 111 28.72 6.46 9.69
CA GLU A 111 28.42 6.18 11.10
C GLU A 111 29.36 6.94 12.05
N SER A 112 30.63 7.14 11.66
CA SER A 112 31.58 7.94 12.45
C SER A 112 31.33 9.45 12.38
N LEU A 113 30.75 9.97 11.30
CA LEU A 113 30.37 11.38 11.17
C LEU A 113 28.97 11.69 11.73
N TYR A 114 28.05 10.74 11.62
CA TYR A 114 26.63 10.88 11.95
C TYR A 114 26.16 9.68 12.79
N PRO A 115 26.45 9.67 14.10
CA PRO A 115 26.13 8.52 14.96
C PRO A 115 24.63 8.35 15.20
N GLN A 116 23.83 9.40 14.98
CA GLN A 116 22.38 9.34 15.09
C GLN A 116 21.77 9.16 13.69
N PRO A 117 21.01 8.08 13.45
CA PRO A 117 20.38 7.84 12.16
C PRO A 117 19.31 8.89 11.87
N SER A 118 19.15 9.24 10.61
CA SER A 118 18.09 10.13 10.14
C SER A 118 16.71 9.54 10.38
N SER A 119 15.70 10.38 10.59
CA SER A 119 14.29 9.95 10.65
C SER A 119 13.78 9.31 9.36
N PHE A 120 14.50 9.51 8.26
CA PHE A 120 14.21 8.92 6.95
C PHE A 120 14.94 7.60 6.71
N GLU A 121 15.88 7.21 7.59
CA GLU A 121 16.55 5.93 7.49
C GLU A 121 15.64 4.80 7.96
N LEU A 122 15.85 3.63 7.36
CA LEU A 122 15.14 2.43 7.77
C LEU A 122 15.81 1.86 9.04
N PRO A 123 15.05 1.18 9.92
CA PRO A 123 15.62 0.47 11.05
C PRO A 123 16.72 -0.52 10.62
N PRO A 124 17.68 -0.84 11.50
CA PRO A 124 18.72 -1.81 11.20
C PRO A 124 18.11 -3.13 10.73
N ASN A 125 18.73 -3.75 9.72
CA ASN A 125 18.28 -4.97 9.02
C ASN A 125 17.05 -4.81 8.12
N TYR A 126 16.47 -3.63 8.02
CA TYR A 126 15.37 -3.39 7.09
C TYR A 126 15.89 -2.78 5.79
N ARG A 127 15.58 -3.43 4.66
CA ARG A 127 15.94 -2.92 3.33
C ARG A 127 14.70 -2.38 2.65
N ASN A 128 14.86 -1.31 1.87
CA ASN A 128 13.75 -0.83 1.07
C ASN A 128 13.38 -1.88 0.02
N ARG A 129 12.17 -2.42 0.13
CA ARG A 129 11.65 -3.46 -0.77
C ARG A 129 11.23 -2.90 -2.13
N PHE A 130 10.82 -1.64 -2.18
CA PHE A 130 10.21 -1.04 -3.37
C PHE A 130 11.00 0.19 -3.77
N LEU A 131 11.50 0.22 -5.00
CA LEU A 131 12.18 1.40 -5.51
C LEU A 131 11.17 2.52 -5.82
N TYR A 132 9.98 2.16 -6.30
CA TYR A 132 8.96 3.10 -6.74
C TYR A 132 7.70 3.08 -5.87
N LEU A 133 7.07 4.25 -5.71
CA LEU A 133 5.83 4.41 -4.95
C LEU A 133 4.66 3.58 -5.53
N GLN A 134 4.63 3.41 -6.85
CA GLN A 134 3.57 2.65 -7.52
C GLN A 134 3.61 1.16 -7.13
N GLU A 135 4.80 0.56 -7.06
CA GLU A 135 4.97 -0.84 -6.65
C GLU A 135 4.51 -1.05 -5.21
N LEU A 136 4.87 -0.13 -4.32
CA LEU A 136 4.44 -0.13 -2.93
C LEU A 136 2.90 -0.06 -2.83
N GLN A 137 2.26 0.80 -3.62
CA GLN A 137 0.80 0.93 -3.64
C GLN A 137 0.12 -0.33 -4.13
N GLN A 138 0.59 -0.93 -5.23
CA GLN A 138 0.08 -2.19 -5.76
C GLN A 138 0.21 -3.32 -4.74
N TRP A 139 1.37 -3.43 -4.09
CA TRP A 139 1.58 -4.41 -3.04
C TRP A 139 0.67 -4.21 -1.83
N ARG A 140 0.47 -2.97 -1.37
CA ARG A 140 -0.47 -2.65 -0.28
C ARG A 140 -1.90 -3.01 -0.65
N HIS A 141 -2.31 -2.71 -1.88
CA HIS A 141 -3.65 -3.04 -2.37
C HIS A 141 -3.89 -4.55 -2.38
N TRP A 142 -2.94 -5.31 -2.95
CA TRP A 142 -2.99 -6.77 -2.96
C TRP A 142 -3.04 -7.35 -1.55
N ARG A 143 -2.15 -6.91 -0.66
CA ARG A 143 -2.13 -7.36 0.74
C ARG A 143 -3.43 -7.07 1.47
N ASN A 144 -4.06 -5.92 1.21
CA ASN A 144 -5.35 -5.56 1.80
C ASN A 144 -6.48 -6.45 1.28
N ILE A 145 -6.54 -6.74 -0.02
CA ILE A 145 -7.53 -7.68 -0.57
C ILE A 145 -7.38 -9.04 0.10
N VAL A 146 -6.16 -9.60 0.12
CA VAL A 146 -5.90 -10.92 0.71
C VAL A 146 -6.31 -10.93 2.19
N ARG A 147 -5.96 -9.88 2.94
CA ARG A 147 -6.34 -9.74 4.35
C ARG A 147 -7.87 -9.74 4.52
N VAL A 148 -8.59 -8.97 3.70
CA VAL A 148 -10.05 -8.89 3.76
C VAL A 148 -10.68 -10.25 3.43
N VAL A 149 -10.20 -10.93 2.38
CA VAL A 149 -10.67 -12.26 2.00
C VAL A 149 -10.43 -13.27 3.14
N VAL A 150 -9.23 -13.32 3.70
CA VAL A 150 -8.88 -14.24 4.80
C VAL A 150 -9.75 -13.99 6.03
N TYR A 151 -9.92 -12.74 6.47
CA TYR A 151 -10.78 -12.45 7.61
C TYR A 151 -12.25 -12.72 7.34
N SER A 152 -12.72 -12.50 6.11
CA SER A 152 -14.09 -12.83 5.71
C SER A 152 -14.33 -14.35 5.74
N CYS A 153 -13.37 -15.15 5.26
CA CYS A 153 -13.42 -16.61 5.36
C CYS A 153 -13.43 -17.09 6.81
N PHE A 154 -12.56 -16.54 7.67
CA PHE A 154 -12.55 -16.88 9.10
C PHE A 154 -13.88 -16.52 9.79
N ALA A 155 -14.43 -15.35 9.51
CA ALA A 155 -15.73 -14.94 10.06
C ALA A 155 -16.86 -15.87 9.59
N LEU A 156 -16.87 -16.25 8.32
CA LEU A 156 -17.85 -17.19 7.77
C LEU A 156 -17.75 -18.56 8.46
N LEU A 157 -16.54 -19.10 8.61
CA LEU A 157 -16.32 -20.36 9.32
C LEU A 157 -16.80 -20.30 10.77
N LEU A 158 -16.51 -19.20 11.48
CA LEU A 158 -17.00 -18.96 12.84
C LEU A 158 -18.54 -18.92 12.91
N LEU A 159 -19.21 -18.29 11.95
CA LEU A 159 -20.66 -18.27 11.89
C LEU A 159 -21.24 -19.66 11.62
N ILE A 160 -20.62 -20.45 10.75
CA ILE A 160 -21.04 -21.83 10.46
C ILE A 160 -20.88 -22.71 11.71
N THR A 161 -19.78 -22.61 12.45
CA THR A 161 -19.59 -23.40 13.67
C THR A 161 -20.59 -23.00 14.77
N LEU A 162 -20.89 -21.71 14.92
CA LEU A 162 -21.88 -21.23 15.89
C LEU A 162 -23.30 -21.68 15.53
N THR A 163 -23.70 -21.57 14.26
CA THR A 163 -25.03 -21.97 13.78
C THR A 163 -25.24 -23.48 13.88
N THR A 164 -24.23 -24.30 13.57
CA THR A 164 -24.30 -25.76 13.72
C THR A 164 -24.34 -26.18 15.20
N PHE A 165 -23.53 -25.55 16.05
CA PHE A 165 -23.52 -25.83 17.49
C PHE A 165 -24.86 -25.45 18.15
N TRP A 166 -25.40 -24.27 17.88
CA TRP A 166 -26.69 -23.84 18.41
C TRP A 166 -27.89 -24.55 17.76
N GLY A 167 -27.83 -24.83 16.46
CA GLY A 167 -28.84 -25.62 15.76
C GLY A 167 -29.02 -27.00 16.38
N SER A 168 -27.92 -27.72 16.65
CA SER A 168 -27.98 -29.04 17.30
C SER A 168 -28.61 -29.00 18.70
N LYS A 169 -28.35 -27.94 19.49
CA LYS A 169 -28.94 -27.74 20.82
C LYS A 169 -30.43 -27.39 20.73
N ILE A 170 -30.83 -26.53 19.80
CA ILE A 170 -32.24 -26.16 19.57
C ILE A 170 -33.03 -27.38 19.07
N GLU A 171 -32.49 -28.17 18.16
CA GLU A 171 -33.11 -29.41 17.68
C GLU A 171 -33.22 -30.47 18.78
N ALA A 172 -32.21 -30.60 19.65
CA ALA A 172 -32.27 -31.49 20.81
C ALA A 172 -33.37 -31.07 21.79
N LEU A 173 -33.49 -29.77 22.08
CA LEU A 173 -34.56 -29.21 22.92
C LEU A 173 -35.95 -29.43 22.29
N LYS A 174 -36.10 -29.17 20.99
CA LYS A 174 -37.36 -29.38 20.26
C LYS A 174 -37.78 -30.86 20.30
N ARG A 175 -36.83 -31.79 20.08
CA ARG A 175 -37.09 -33.24 20.21
C ARG A 175 -37.50 -33.62 21.62
N HIS A 176 -36.88 -33.06 22.66
CA HIS A 176 -37.26 -33.34 24.05
C HIS A 176 -38.66 -32.83 24.40
N CYS A 177 -39.02 -31.61 23.96
CA CYS A 177 -40.36 -31.04 24.15
C CYS A 177 -41.45 -31.81 23.37
N CYS A 178 -41.20 -32.21 22.13
CA CYS A 178 -42.16 -33.01 21.34
C CYS A 178 -42.38 -34.42 21.94
N ARG A 179 -41.33 -35.07 22.47
CA ARG A 179 -41.47 -36.37 23.17
C ARG A 179 -42.33 -36.27 24.45
N ARG A 180 -42.18 -35.18 25.23
CA ARG A 180 -43.02 -34.94 26.42
C ARG A 180 -44.48 -34.72 26.05
N ARG A 181 -44.75 -34.02 24.95
CA ARG A 181 -46.13 -33.76 24.46
C ARG A 181 -46.83 -35.04 23.98
N GLY A 182 -46.09 -35.97 23.34
CA GLY A 182 -46.60 -37.29 22.94
C GLY A 182 -46.91 -38.21 24.13
N ASN A 183 -46.03 -38.28 25.13
CA ASN A 183 -46.28 -39.09 26.34
C ASN A 183 -47.46 -38.57 27.19
N GLY A 184 -47.65 -37.25 27.26
CA GLY A 184 -48.81 -36.66 27.93
C GLY A 184 -50.15 -37.08 27.28
N HIS A 185 -50.18 -37.19 25.95
CA HIS A 185 -51.38 -37.61 25.22
C HIS A 185 -51.71 -39.11 25.43
N TYR A 186 -50.68 -39.96 25.49
CA TYR A 186 -50.85 -41.39 25.77
C TYR A 186 -51.33 -41.66 27.21
N LEU A 187 -50.81 -40.95 28.20
CA LEU A 187 -51.25 -41.08 29.60
C LEU A 187 -52.71 -40.64 29.79
N VAL A 188 -53.13 -39.55 29.14
CA VAL A 188 -54.53 -39.10 29.15
C VAL A 188 -55.47 -40.11 28.48
N GLN A 189 -55.03 -40.78 27.41
CA GLN A 189 -55.81 -41.85 26.77
C GLN A 189 -55.88 -43.13 27.61
N GLN A 190 -54.81 -43.51 28.31
CA GLN A 190 -54.82 -44.67 29.21
C GLN A 190 -55.72 -44.42 30.43
N GLN A 191 -55.70 -43.21 31.00
CA GLN A 191 -56.56 -42.84 32.11
C GLN A 191 -58.05 -42.83 31.72
N LYS A 192 -58.39 -42.41 30.49
CA LYS A 192 -59.77 -42.52 29.97
C LYS A 192 -60.22 -43.98 29.81
N ARG A 193 -59.35 -44.88 29.35
CA ARG A 193 -59.68 -46.31 29.20
C ARG A 193 -59.87 -47.04 30.54
N LEU A 194 -59.22 -46.59 31.61
CA LEU A 194 -59.38 -47.16 32.95
C LEU A 194 -60.67 -46.71 33.66
N ILE A 195 -61.30 -45.63 33.20
CA ILE A 195 -62.55 -45.10 33.78
C ILE A 195 -63.80 -45.73 33.13
N GLU A 196 -63.67 -46.31 31.93
CA GLU A 196 -64.79 -46.92 31.17
C GLU A 196 -65.10 -48.39 31.52
N PHE A 197 -64.46 -48.98 32.55
CA PHE A 197 -64.86 -50.29 33.07
C PHE A 197 -65.28 -50.23 34.55
N PRO A 198 -66.55 -49.87 34.83
CA PRO A 198 -67.24 -50.36 36.01
C PRO A 198 -68.26 -51.45 35.63
N VAL A 199 -68.04 -52.63 36.22
CA VAL A 199 -68.95 -53.76 36.54
C VAL A 199 -70.15 -54.02 35.63
#